data_AF-A0A938RPP7-F1
#
_entry.id   AF-A0A938RPP7-F1
#
_cell.length_a   1.000
_cell.length_b   1.000
_cell.length_c   1.000
_cell.angle_alpha   90.00
_cell.angle_beta   90.00
_cell.angle_gamma   90.00
#
_symmetry.space_group_name_H-M   'P 1'
#
loop_
_entity.id
_entity.type
_entity.pdbx_description
1 polymer ?
#
loop_
_entity_poly.entity_id
_entity_poly.type
_entity_poly.pdbx_seq_one_letter_code
_entity_poly.pdbx_strand_id
1 'polypeptide(L)'
;SDGDRTALEAVEGALFAAMERMTEEGRPSTGQDMLKGRRTEIDFINGLVVEKGEAVGIAAPTHAALTQVVKRVERGELEAHPRNIEAL
;
A
#
# COMPACT_ATOMS: atom_id res chain seq x y z
N SER A 1 23.46 14.23 -14.64
CA SER A 1 22.68 15.28 -15.32
C SER A 1 21.65 15.77 -14.33
N ASP A 2 21.72 17.02 -13.92
CA ASP A 2 20.61 17.63 -13.18
C ASP A 2 19.42 17.71 -14.13
N GLY A 3 18.33 17.03 -13.78
CA GLY A 3 17.12 16.98 -14.59
C GLY A 3 16.46 18.36 -14.75
N ASP A 4 15.61 18.50 -15.76
CA ASP A 4 14.83 19.72 -15.97
C ASP A 4 13.84 19.91 -14.82
N ARG A 5 14.13 20.88 -13.95
CA ARG A 5 13.33 21.21 -12.77
C ARG A 5 11.91 21.65 -13.14
N THR A 6 11.75 22.35 -14.26
CA THR A 6 10.43 22.80 -14.73
C THR A 6 9.57 21.61 -15.13
N ALA A 7 10.17 20.62 -15.79
CA ALA A 7 9.49 19.38 -16.14
C ALA A 7 9.10 18.58 -14.89
N LEU A 8 9.97 18.54 -13.87
CA LEU A 8 9.66 17.88 -12.60
C LEU A 8 8.47 18.53 -11.90
N GLU A 9 8.48 19.85 -11.75
CA GLU A 9 7.39 20.61 -11.10
C GLU A 9 6.05 20.42 -11.83
N ALA A 10 6.06 20.38 -13.16
CA ALA A 10 4.86 20.13 -13.95
C ALA A 10 4.31 18.71 -13.73
N VAL A 11 5.18 17.69 -13.66
CA VAL A 11 4.79 16.30 -13.39
C VAL A 11 4.25 16.15 -11.97
N GLU A 12 4.93 16.73 -10.98
CA GLU A 12 4.48 16.73 -9.58
C GLU A 12 3.10 17.40 -9.44
N GLY A 13 2.91 18.58 -10.04
CA GLY A 13 1.63 19.28 -10.04
C GLY A 13 0.50 18.45 -10.67
N ALA A 14 0.77 17.75 -11.77
CA ALA A 14 -0.20 16.87 -12.41
C ALA A 14 -0.55 15.65 -11.54
N LEU A 15 0.44 15.06 -10.84
CA LEU A 15 0.23 13.96 -9.90
C LEU A 15 -0.66 14.39 -8.73
N PHE A 16 -0.38 15.56 -8.13
CA PHE A 16 -1.21 16.09 -7.04
C PHE A 16 -2.65 16.35 -7.49
N ALA A 17 -2.85 16.99 -8.64
CA ALA A 17 -4.19 17.24 -9.18
C ALA A 17 -4.95 15.93 -9.51
N ALA A 18 -4.24 14.86 -9.89
CA ALA A 18 -4.84 13.55 -10.10
C ALA A 18 -5.26 12.89 -8.77
N MET A 19 -4.45 13.03 -7.72
CA MET A 19 -4.78 12.54 -6.38
C MET A 19 -6.01 13.24 -5.80
N GLU A 20 -6.18 14.55 -6.03
CA GLU A 20 -7.37 15.30 -5.61
C GLU A 20 -8.68 14.79 -6.25
N ARG A 21 -8.60 14.11 -7.39
CA ARG A 21 -9.74 13.51 -8.08
C ARG A 21 -10.00 12.06 -7.68
N MET A 22 -9.16 11.47 -6.83
CA MET A 22 -9.41 10.12 -6.31
C MET A 22 -10.55 10.21 -5.30
N THR A 23 -11.70 9.63 -5.66
CA THR A 23 -12.86 9.52 -4.77
C THR A 23 -12.75 8.27 -3.90
N GLU A 24 -13.62 8.12 -2.89
CA GLU A 24 -13.77 6.84 -2.17
C GLU A 24 -14.11 5.67 -3.10
N GLU A 25 -14.71 5.93 -4.27
CA GLU A 25 -14.93 4.91 -5.31
C GLU A 25 -13.63 4.53 -6.03
N GLY A 26 -12.65 5.43 -6.08
CA GLY A 26 -11.29 5.24 -6.61
C GLY A 26 -10.43 4.36 -5.69
N ARG A 27 -10.88 3.13 -5.45
CA ARG A 27 -10.23 2.19 -4.55
C ARG A 27 -8.88 1.73 -5.12
N PRO A 28 -7.79 1.71 -4.32
CA PRO A 28 -6.49 1.18 -4.77
C PRO A 28 -6.61 -0.31 -5.13
N SER A 29 -5.67 -0.81 -5.95
CA SER A 29 -5.68 -2.19 -6.47
C SER A 29 -5.85 -3.24 -5.37
N THR A 30 -5.09 -3.14 -4.28
CA THR A 30 -5.22 -4.02 -3.11
C THR A 30 -6.64 -4.02 -2.52
N GLY A 31 -7.27 -2.85 -2.42
CA GLY A 31 -8.64 -2.73 -1.95
C GLY A 31 -9.65 -3.34 -2.92
N GLN A 32 -9.40 -3.24 -4.24
CA GLN A 32 -10.22 -3.90 -5.25
C GLN A 32 -10.04 -5.43 -5.28
N ASP A 33 -8.85 -5.92 -4.99
CA ASP A 33 -8.57 -7.36 -4.88
C ASP A 33 -9.31 -7.96 -3.69
N MET A 34 -9.22 -7.31 -2.52
CA MET A 34 -9.95 -7.74 -1.32
C MET A 34 -11.46 -7.78 -1.54
N LEU A 35 -12.06 -6.73 -2.13
CA LEU A 35 -13.49 -6.70 -2.43
C LEU A 35 -13.94 -7.83 -3.36
N LYS A 36 -13.08 -8.22 -4.30
CA LYS A 36 -13.37 -9.27 -5.29
C LYS A 36 -12.90 -10.65 -4.82
N GLY A 37 -12.43 -10.78 -3.57
CA GLY A 37 -11.92 -12.04 -3.01
C GLY A 37 -10.69 -12.58 -3.72
N ARG A 38 -9.90 -11.72 -4.37
CA ARG A 38 -8.65 -12.13 -5.02
C ARG A 38 -7.48 -12.07 -4.06
N ARG A 39 -6.46 -12.86 -4.37
CA ARG A 39 -5.13 -12.71 -3.77
C ARG A 39 -4.55 -11.34 -4.14
N THR A 40 -3.96 -10.68 -3.17
CA THR A 40 -3.29 -9.38 -3.29
C THR A 40 -1.78 -9.56 -3.52
N GLU A 41 -1.11 -8.46 -3.85
CA GLU A 41 0.36 -8.40 -3.97
C GLU A 41 1.08 -8.13 -2.63
N ILE A 42 0.39 -8.27 -1.48
CA ILE A 42 0.93 -7.83 -0.18
C ILE A 42 2.29 -8.44 0.18
N ASP A 43 2.52 -9.70 -0.19
CA ASP A 43 3.78 -10.42 0.02
C ASP A 43 4.94 -9.77 -0.76
N PHE A 44 4.66 -9.29 -1.97
CA PHE A 44 5.67 -8.78 -2.89
C PHE A 44 5.98 -7.30 -2.68
N ILE A 45 5.12 -6.58 -1.96
CA ILE A 45 5.31 -5.17 -1.64
C ILE A 45 5.70 -5.03 -0.16
N ASN A 46 4.76 -5.17 0.76
CA ASN A 46 5.02 -4.97 2.20
C ASN A 46 5.85 -6.12 2.78
N GLY A 47 5.58 -7.36 2.36
CA GLY A 47 6.37 -8.52 2.77
C GLY A 47 7.83 -8.40 2.33
N LEU A 48 8.08 -7.91 1.10
CA LEU A 48 9.42 -7.67 0.59
C LEU A 48 10.17 -6.60 1.41
N VAL A 49 9.50 -5.53 1.83
CA VAL A 49 10.13 -4.51 2.71
C VAL A 49 10.56 -5.12 4.04
N VAL A 50 9.74 -6.00 4.63
CA VAL A 50 10.10 -6.73 5.86
C VAL A 50 11.33 -7.61 5.62
N GLU A 51 11.33 -8.43 4.57
CA GLU A 51 12.45 -9.30 4.22
C GLU A 51 13.76 -8.52 4.03
N LYS A 52 13.72 -7.40 3.28
CA LYS A 52 14.91 -6.59 3.04
C LYS A 52 15.37 -5.84 4.29
N GLY A 53 14.44 -5.38 5.13
CA GLY A 53 14.75 -4.78 6.41
C GLY A 53 15.48 -5.75 7.34
N GLU A 54 14.96 -6.98 7.48
CA GLU A 54 15.59 -8.04 8.27
C GLU A 54 17.01 -8.34 7.79
N ALA A 55 17.22 -8.42 6.47
CA ALA A 55 18.53 -8.67 5.87
C ALA A 55 19.60 -7.61 6.21
N VAL A 56 19.18 -6.38 6.55
CA VAL A 56 20.07 -5.27 6.93
C VAL A 56 19.96 -4.88 8.41
N GLY A 57 19.21 -5.65 9.21
CA GLY A 57 19.02 -5.40 10.64
C GLY A 57 18.12 -4.20 10.97
N ILE A 58 17.25 -3.78 10.06
CA ILE A 58 16.27 -2.70 10.27
C ILE A 58 14.86 -3.29 10.29
N ALA A 59 14.19 -3.19 11.43
CA ALA A 59 12.81 -3.67 11.54
C ALA A 59 11.84 -2.75 10.76
N ALA A 60 10.87 -3.36 10.09
CA ALA A 60 9.77 -2.68 9.40
C ALA A 60 8.40 -3.04 10.04
N PRO A 61 8.15 -2.65 11.30
CA PRO A 61 7.02 -3.14 12.10
C PRO A 61 5.66 -2.84 11.47
N THR A 62 5.47 -1.64 10.91
CA THR A 62 4.23 -1.27 10.23
C THR A 62 3.99 -2.12 8.98
N HIS A 63 5.02 -2.41 8.19
CA HIS A 63 4.88 -3.29 7.01
C HIS A 63 4.55 -4.73 7.43
N ALA A 64 5.17 -5.24 8.49
CA ALA A 64 4.86 -6.55 9.03
C ALA A 64 3.41 -6.65 9.50
N ALA A 65 2.94 -5.65 10.25
CA ALA A 65 1.59 -5.65 10.79
C ALA A 65 0.52 -5.49 9.68
N LEU A 66 0.75 -4.62 8.69
CA LEU A 66 -0.10 -4.52 7.51
C LEU A 66 -0.16 -5.84 6.74
N THR A 67 0.99 -6.50 6.55
CA THR A 67 1.07 -7.80 5.88
C THR A 67 0.22 -8.85 6.59
N GLN A 68 0.28 -8.89 7.93
CA GLN A 68 -0.55 -9.79 8.72
C GLN A 68 -2.04 -9.49 8.60
N VAL A 69 -2.46 -8.23 8.72
CA VAL A 69 -3.87 -7.85 8.61
C VAL A 69 -4.45 -8.25 7.25
N VAL A 70 -3.76 -7.92 6.16
CA VAL A 70 -4.22 -8.26 4.81
C VAL A 70 -4.31 -9.77 4.61
N LYS A 71 -3.32 -10.54 5.07
CA LYS A 71 -3.36 -12.00 4.99
C LYS A 71 -4.52 -12.61 5.76
N ARG A 72 -4.91 -12.04 6.91
CA ARG A 72 -6.10 -12.47 7.66
C ARG A 72 -7.39 -12.17 6.88
N VAL A 73 -7.44 -11.04 6.18
CA VAL A 73 -8.55 -10.71 5.27
C VAL A 73 -8.62 -11.70 4.10
N GLU A 74 -7.50 -12.02 3.45
CA GLU A 74 -7.45 -12.99 2.34
C GLU A 74 -7.92 -14.39 2.75
N ARG A 75 -7.64 -14.81 3.99
CA ARG A 75 -8.10 -16.08 4.56
C ARG A 75 -9.55 -16.05 5.06
N GLY A 76 -10.23 -14.90 5.00
CA GLY A 76 -11.58 -14.72 5.53
C GLY A 76 -11.67 -14.70 7.05
N GLU A 77 -10.55 -14.56 7.76
CA GLU A 77 -10.50 -14.44 9.22
C GLU A 77 -10.88 -13.04 9.71
N LEU A 78 -10.78 -12.04 8.83
CA LEU A 78 -11.20 -10.67 9.06
C LEU A 78 -11.99 -10.15 7.85
N GLU A 79 -13.00 -9.34 8.10
CA GLU A 79 -13.63 -8.52 7.07
C GLU A 79 -12.73 -7.32 6.72
N ALA A 80 -12.62 -6.94 5.45
CA ALA A 80 -11.85 -5.77 5.02
C ALA A 80 -12.48 -4.47 5.55
N HIS A 81 -11.95 -3.94 6.66
CA HIS A 81 -12.51 -2.77 7.34
C HIS A 81 -11.40 -1.88 7.96
N PRO A 82 -11.52 -0.53 7.92
CA PRO A 82 -10.53 0.39 8.50
C PRO A 82 -10.18 0.13 9.97
N ARG A 83 -11.15 -0.27 10.79
CA ARG A 83 -10.94 -0.72 12.18
C ARG A 83 -9.79 -1.71 12.39
N ASN A 84 -9.48 -2.54 11.39
CA ASN A 84 -8.43 -3.54 11.52
C ASN A 84 -7.03 -2.92 11.53
N ILE A 85 -6.89 -1.64 11.19
CA ILE A 85 -5.61 -0.92 11.16
C ILE A 85 -5.53 0.24 12.16
N GLU A 86 -6.58 0.52 12.93
CA GLU A 86 -6.62 1.64 13.89
C GLU A 86 -5.59 1.51 15.03
N ALA A 87 -5.10 0.29 15.29
CA ALA A 87 -4.15 -0.02 16.35
C ALA A 87 -2.73 -0.35 15.84
N LEU A 88 -2.45 -0.12 14.55
CA LEU A 88 -1.14 -0.31 13.94
C LEU A 88 -0.25 0.92 14.10
#